data_AF-A0A1V5RTX2-F1
#
_entry.id   AF-A0A1V5RTX2-F1
#
_cell.length_a   1.000
_cell.length_b   1.000
_cell.length_c   1.000
_cell.angle_alpha   90.00
_cell.angle_beta   90.00
_cell.angle_gamma   90.00
#
_symmetry.space_group_name_H-M   'P 1'
#
loop_
_entity.id
_entity.type
_entity.pdbx_description
1 polymer ?
#
loop_
_entity_poly.entity_id
_entity_poly.type
_entity_poly.pdbx_seq_one_letter_code
_entity_poly.pdbx_strand_id
1 'polypeptide(L)'
;MKALMNIEGFRNLNQDIETIINKSDSIKKLKVKGDLTPKEKIRLSEEEREYKSLRKQIQEKLIKFATRIPIFMYLTDFRERSLKDVITQLEPGLFKKVTGLTVKDFELLVSLGVFNSALMNDAVYKFKRYEDSSLSYTGINKHEGEDVGLYDTVIRSDEYIAAYEKVDESQ
;
A
#
# COMPACT_ATOMS: atom_id res chain seq x y z
N MET A 1 -1.45 23.63 -8.97
CA MET A 1 -0.08 23.46 -8.40
C MET A 1 -0.01 22.48 -7.22
N LYS A 2 -0.87 22.56 -6.19
CA LYS A 2 -0.85 21.61 -5.04
C LYS A 2 -0.99 20.11 -5.40
N ALA A 3 -1.82 19.78 -6.39
CA ALA A 3 -2.00 18.39 -6.83
C ALA A 3 -0.73 17.78 -7.45
N LEU A 4 0.08 18.59 -8.15
CA LEU A 4 1.36 18.17 -8.72
C LEU A 4 2.45 18.06 -7.64
N MET A 5 2.47 18.97 -6.65
CA MET A 5 3.35 18.90 -5.47
C MET A 5 3.03 17.70 -4.56
N ASN A 6 1.76 17.26 -4.50
CA ASN A 6 1.38 16.05 -3.77
C ASN A 6 1.88 14.76 -4.43
N ILE A 7 2.11 14.75 -5.75
CA ILE A 7 2.73 13.63 -6.49
C ILE A 7 4.24 13.57 -6.18
N GLU A 8 4.89 14.71 -5.93
CA GLU A 8 6.31 14.77 -5.54
C GLU A 8 6.59 14.25 -4.13
N GLY A 9 5.62 14.32 -3.21
CA GLY A 9 5.77 13.82 -1.84
C GLY A 9 6.12 12.33 -1.77
N PHE A 10 5.77 11.55 -2.78
CA PHE A 10 6.03 10.12 -2.86
C PHE A 10 7.32 9.73 -3.57
N ARG A 11 7.88 10.61 -4.43
CA ARG A 11 9.15 10.33 -5.14
C ARG A 11 10.30 10.04 -4.19
N ASN A 12 10.29 10.66 -3.02
CA ASN A 12 11.35 10.51 -2.03
C ASN A 12 11.02 9.46 -0.96
N LEU A 13 9.86 8.77 -1.03
CA LEU A 13 9.45 7.83 0.01
C LEU A 13 10.51 6.74 0.23
N ASN A 14 11.09 6.21 -0.85
CA ASN A 14 12.14 5.21 -0.77
C ASN A 14 13.38 5.73 -0.05
N GLN A 15 13.86 6.91 -0.47
CA GLN A 15 15.03 7.56 0.14
C GLN A 15 14.79 7.88 1.62
N ASP A 16 13.58 8.32 1.97
CA ASP A 16 13.19 8.58 3.35
C ASP A 16 13.23 7.28 4.18
N ILE A 17 12.74 6.16 3.63
CA ILE A 17 12.76 4.87 4.35
C ILE A 17 14.19 4.36 4.53
N GLU A 18 15.02 4.40 3.49
CA GLU A 18 16.44 4.04 3.58
C GLU A 18 17.17 4.91 4.63
N THR A 19 16.89 6.21 4.65
CA THR A 19 17.45 7.14 5.63
C THR A 19 17.00 6.77 7.06
N ILE A 20 15.74 6.37 7.26
CA ILE A 20 15.26 5.88 8.56
C ILE A 20 16.01 4.62 8.98
N ILE A 21 16.20 3.65 8.08
CA ILE A 21 16.89 2.39 8.39
C ILE A 21 18.33 2.69 8.82
N ASN A 22 19.05 3.51 8.05
CA ASN A 22 20.42 3.91 8.36
C ASN A 22 20.53 4.64 9.70
N LYS A 23 19.61 5.58 9.99
CA LYS A 23 19.57 6.27 11.29
C LYS A 23 19.24 5.32 12.45
N SER A 24 18.32 4.38 12.24
CA SER A 24 17.97 3.36 13.25
C SER A 24 19.20 2.53 13.65
N ASP A 25 20.00 2.12 12.67
CA ASP A 25 21.22 1.34 12.91
C ASP A 25 22.32 2.18 13.57
N SER A 26 22.48 3.45 13.20
CA SER A 26 23.39 4.39 13.88
C SER A 26 23.04 4.55 15.36
N ILE A 27 21.76 4.82 15.66
CA ILE A 27 21.24 4.97 17.02
C ILE A 27 21.48 3.69 17.83
N LYS A 28 21.17 2.50 17.26
CA LYS A 28 21.42 1.21 17.93
C LYS A 28 22.89 1.02 18.27
N LYS A 29 23.80 1.28 17.33
CA LYS A 29 25.26 1.16 17.55
C LYS A 29 25.75 2.07 18.68
N LEU A 30 25.29 3.32 18.71
CA LEU A 30 25.64 4.26 19.77
C LEU A 30 25.08 3.82 21.13
N LYS A 31 23.85 3.28 21.18
CA LYS A 31 23.26 2.77 22.43
C LYS A 31 24.01 1.56 23.00
N VAL A 32 24.51 0.67 22.14
CA VAL A 32 25.29 -0.50 22.57
C VAL A 32 26.64 -0.10 23.17
N LYS A 33 27.23 1.03 22.74
CA LYS A 33 28.53 1.51 23.22
C LYS A 33 28.54 1.86 24.72
N GLY A 34 27.38 2.17 25.31
CA GLY A 34 27.23 2.43 26.75
C GLY A 34 27.81 3.77 27.20
N ASP A 35 29.14 3.91 27.23
CA ASP A 35 29.83 5.13 27.65
C ASP A 35 29.98 6.11 26.48
N LEU A 36 29.05 7.07 26.45
CA LEU A 36 29.00 8.13 25.44
C LEU A 36 29.59 9.42 25.98
N THR A 37 30.49 10.03 25.20
CA THR A 37 30.98 11.39 25.44
C THR A 37 29.84 12.41 25.39
N PRO A 38 29.98 13.61 26.01
CA PRO A 38 28.96 14.66 25.92
C PRO A 38 28.56 15.00 24.47
N LYS A 39 29.52 14.99 23.54
CA LYS A 39 29.28 15.21 22.11
C LYS A 39 28.46 14.09 21.47
N GLU A 40 28.75 12.83 21.82
CA GLU A 40 27.97 11.68 21.33
C GLU A 40 26.55 11.67 21.90
N LYS A 41 26.34 12.13 23.14
CA LYS A 41 24.98 12.27 23.72
C LYS A 41 24.14 13.32 23.00
N ILE A 42 24.74 14.47 22.65
CA ILE A 42 24.05 15.50 21.86
C ILE A 42 23.68 14.96 20.48
N ARG A 43 24.64 14.33 19.79
CA ARG A 43 24.41 13.72 18.48
C ARG A 43 23.34 12.62 18.53
N LEU A 44 23.33 11.78 19.56
CA LEU A 44 22.30 10.75 19.75
C LEU A 44 20.90 11.38 19.87
N SER A 45 20.75 12.44 20.66
CA SER A 45 19.49 13.17 20.83
C SER A 45 19.00 13.80 19.51
N GLU A 46 19.90 14.40 18.73
CA GLU A 46 19.59 14.95 17.41
C GLU A 46 19.15 13.85 16.43
N GLU A 47 19.89 12.74 16.36
CA GLU A 47 19.54 11.60 15.50
C GLU A 47 18.19 10.98 15.89
N GLU A 48 17.87 10.86 17.19
CA GLU A 48 16.57 10.36 17.66
C GLU A 48 15.41 11.30 17.31
N ARG A 49 15.63 12.62 17.43
CA ARG A 49 14.63 13.62 17.07
C ARG A 49 14.34 13.60 15.56
N GLU A 50 15.38 13.54 14.74
CA GLU A 50 15.25 13.44 13.30
C GLU A 50 14.59 12.13 12.88
N TYR A 51 15.00 11.00 13.47
CA TYR A 51 14.38 9.69 13.25
C TYR A 51 12.87 9.73 13.52
N LYS A 52 12.46 10.31 14.66
CA LYS A 52 11.04 10.44 15.01
C LYS A 52 10.27 11.32 14.02
N SER A 53 10.86 12.44 13.60
CA SER A 53 10.27 13.35 12.61
C SER A 53 10.06 12.65 11.26
N LEU A 54 11.10 11.98 10.75
CA LEU A 54 11.07 11.30 9.47
C LEU A 54 10.08 10.14 9.48
N ARG A 55 10.00 9.38 10.58
CA ARG A 55 9.02 8.29 10.74
C ARG A 55 7.58 8.79 10.62
N LYS A 56 7.28 9.95 11.23
CA LYS A 56 5.96 10.57 11.12
C LYS A 56 5.64 10.96 9.67
N GLN A 57 6.59 11.54 8.95
CA GLN A 57 6.41 11.90 7.55
C GLN A 57 6.12 10.67 6.67
N ILE A 58 6.85 9.57 6.89
CA ILE A 58 6.61 8.31 6.17
C ILE A 58 5.24 7.75 6.49
N GLN A 59 4.82 7.76 7.76
CA GLN A 59 3.48 7.32 8.15
C GLN A 59 2.39 8.13 7.43
N GLU A 60 2.51 9.45 7.38
CA GLU A 60 1.57 10.32 6.69
C GLU A 60 1.52 10.03 5.18
N LYS A 61 2.66 9.74 4.56
CA LYS A 61 2.75 9.32 3.15
C LYS A 61 2.08 7.95 2.96
N LEU A 62 2.36 6.95 3.79
CA LEU A 62 1.74 5.63 3.70
C LEU A 62 0.22 5.67 3.87
N ILE A 63 -0.29 6.49 4.81
CA ILE A 63 -1.73 6.69 4.97
C ILE A 63 -2.33 7.29 3.70
N LYS A 64 -1.71 8.33 3.13
CA LYS A 64 -2.16 8.93 1.87
C LYS A 64 -2.09 7.95 0.70
N PHE A 65 -1.12 7.04 0.67
CA PHE A 65 -1.04 6.01 -0.35
C PHE A 65 -2.17 4.99 -0.20
N ALA A 66 -2.44 4.52 1.02
CA ALA A 66 -3.50 3.56 1.30
C ALA A 66 -4.87 4.08 0.85
N THR A 67 -5.15 5.39 0.95
CA THR A 67 -6.41 5.96 0.46
C THR A 67 -6.52 6.05 -1.06
N ARG A 68 -5.42 5.88 -1.80
CA ARG A 68 -5.40 5.90 -3.27
C ARG A 68 -5.57 4.52 -3.90
N ILE A 69 -5.30 3.45 -3.17
CA ILE A 69 -5.46 2.08 -3.67
C ILE A 69 -6.92 1.78 -4.07
N PRO A 70 -7.95 2.07 -3.24
CA PRO A 70 -9.33 1.86 -3.64
C PRO A 70 -9.73 2.62 -4.91
N ILE A 71 -9.23 3.86 -5.07
CA ILE A 71 -9.49 4.68 -6.25
C ILE A 71 -8.87 4.03 -7.49
N PHE A 72 -7.64 3.52 -7.36
CA PHE A 72 -6.98 2.81 -8.45
C PHE A 72 -7.75 1.52 -8.81
N MET A 73 -8.18 0.75 -7.81
CA MET A 73 -8.96 -0.48 -8.00
C MET A 73 -10.32 -0.25 -8.67
N TYR A 74 -10.96 0.90 -8.41
CA TYR A 74 -12.22 1.28 -9.05
C TYR A 74 -12.03 1.68 -10.52
N LEU A 75 -10.85 2.20 -10.88
CA LEU A 75 -10.58 2.73 -12.23
C LEU A 75 -10.02 1.68 -13.19
N THR A 76 -9.45 0.59 -12.68
CA THR A 76 -8.89 -0.48 -13.52
C THR A 76 -9.99 -1.43 -13.98
N ASP A 77 -9.93 -1.86 -15.24
CA ASP A 77 -10.85 -2.86 -15.79
C ASP A 77 -10.37 -4.31 -15.55
N PHE A 78 -9.11 -4.52 -15.13
CA PHE A 78 -8.50 -5.85 -14.96
C PHE A 78 -8.82 -6.47 -13.60
N ARG A 79 -10.10 -6.79 -13.35
CA ARG A 79 -10.55 -7.31 -12.05
C ARG A 79 -10.15 -8.76 -11.81
N GLU A 80 -9.94 -9.52 -12.85
CA GLU A 80 -9.59 -10.94 -12.83
C GLU A 80 -8.12 -11.20 -12.52
N ARG A 81 -7.31 -10.13 -12.51
CA ARG A 81 -5.87 -10.19 -12.22
C ARG A 81 -5.57 -9.70 -10.82
N SER A 82 -4.54 -10.27 -10.22
CA SER A 82 -4.08 -9.81 -8.90
C SER A 82 -3.71 -8.34 -8.96
N LEU A 83 -4.04 -7.58 -7.92
CA LEU A 83 -3.73 -6.15 -7.84
C LEU A 83 -2.25 -5.89 -8.06
N LYS A 84 -1.39 -6.79 -7.56
CA LYS A 84 0.06 -6.72 -7.79
C LYS A 84 0.43 -6.80 -9.27
N ASP A 85 -0.19 -7.70 -10.04
CA ASP A 85 0.05 -7.80 -11.49
C ASP A 85 -0.51 -6.59 -12.24
N VAL A 86 -1.69 -6.10 -11.82
CA VAL A 86 -2.28 -4.90 -12.40
C VAL A 86 -1.35 -3.69 -12.20
N ILE A 87 -0.80 -3.52 -10.99
CA ILE A 87 0.13 -2.43 -10.66
C ILE A 87 1.45 -2.55 -11.44
N THR A 88 2.01 -3.75 -11.53
CA THR A 88 3.39 -3.96 -12.01
C THR A 88 3.47 -4.18 -13.52
N GLN A 89 2.44 -4.75 -14.14
CA GLN A 89 2.49 -5.23 -15.53
C GLN A 89 1.43 -4.58 -16.41
N LEU A 90 0.17 -4.53 -15.97
CA LEU A 90 -0.95 -4.16 -16.85
C LEU A 90 -1.17 -2.66 -16.92
N GLU A 91 -1.22 -1.99 -15.76
CA GLU A 91 -1.55 -0.56 -15.67
C GLU A 91 -0.60 0.27 -14.80
N PRO A 92 0.73 0.14 -14.96
CA PRO A 92 1.69 0.91 -14.17
C PRO A 92 1.54 2.43 -14.38
N GLY A 93 1.09 2.85 -15.56
CA GLY A 93 0.82 4.25 -15.90
C GLY A 93 -0.37 4.83 -15.13
N LEU A 94 -1.47 4.07 -15.00
CA LEU A 94 -2.63 4.49 -14.22
C LEU A 94 -2.28 4.51 -12.72
N PHE A 95 -1.59 3.48 -12.24
CA PHE A 95 -1.13 3.41 -10.85
C PHE A 95 -0.33 4.65 -10.47
N LYS A 96 0.64 5.04 -11.30
CA LYS A 96 1.44 6.24 -11.08
C LYS A 96 0.62 7.53 -11.11
N LYS A 97 -0.38 7.64 -12.00
CA LYS A 97 -1.26 8.81 -12.07
C LYS A 97 -2.12 8.95 -10.80
N VAL A 98 -2.62 7.84 -10.25
CA VAL A 98 -3.53 7.83 -9.10
C VAL A 98 -2.78 7.99 -7.78
N THR A 99 -1.66 7.26 -7.62
CA THR A 99 -0.92 7.15 -6.36
C THR A 99 0.31 8.06 -6.28
N GLY A 100 0.88 8.43 -7.43
CA GLY A 100 2.16 9.14 -7.53
C GLY A 100 3.40 8.24 -7.43
N LEU A 101 3.23 6.94 -7.17
CA LEU A 101 4.33 5.99 -7.05
C LEU A 101 4.66 5.32 -8.38
N THR A 102 5.95 5.05 -8.60
CA THR A 102 6.40 4.16 -9.68
C THR A 102 6.32 2.70 -9.25
N VAL A 103 6.43 1.79 -10.22
CA VAL A 103 6.52 0.34 -9.95
C VAL A 103 7.69 0.04 -9.02
N LYS A 104 8.85 0.67 -9.25
CA LYS A 104 10.04 0.49 -8.38
C LYS A 104 9.78 0.90 -6.93
N ASP A 105 9.06 1.99 -6.72
CA ASP A 105 8.70 2.44 -5.37
C ASP A 105 7.76 1.44 -4.69
N PHE A 106 6.78 0.94 -5.43
CA PHE A 106 5.88 -0.09 -4.93
C PHE A 106 6.62 -1.39 -4.58
N GLU A 107 7.52 -1.87 -5.45
CA GLU A 107 8.35 -3.06 -5.20
C GLU A 107 9.24 -2.90 -3.97
N LEU A 108 9.81 -1.70 -3.75
CA LEU A 108 10.57 -1.45 -2.55
C LEU A 108 9.68 -1.55 -1.30
N LEU A 109 8.50 -0.94 -1.30
CA LEU A 109 7.55 -1.04 -0.18
C LEU A 109 7.17 -2.50 0.11
N VAL A 110 7.00 -3.32 -0.93
CA VAL A 110 6.78 -4.76 -0.79
C VAL A 110 8.00 -5.44 -0.15
N SER A 111 9.22 -5.18 -0.63
CA SER A 111 10.45 -5.76 -0.09
C SER A 111 10.72 -5.38 1.37
N LEU A 112 10.25 -4.20 1.78
CA LEU A 112 10.35 -3.68 3.15
C LEU A 112 9.27 -4.27 4.08
N GLY A 113 8.37 -5.12 3.56
CA GLY A 113 7.31 -5.74 4.33
C GLY A 113 6.22 -4.77 4.79
N VAL A 114 6.03 -3.66 4.08
CA VAL A 114 4.97 -2.68 4.40
C VAL A 114 3.57 -3.28 4.24
N PHE A 115 3.43 -4.24 3.32
CA PHE A 115 2.16 -4.91 3.05
C PHE A 115 2.17 -6.33 3.60
N ASN A 116 1.15 -6.66 4.38
CA ASN A 116 0.87 -8.04 4.76
C ASN A 116 -0.07 -8.64 3.71
N SER A 117 0.42 -9.62 2.94
CA SER A 117 -0.35 -10.22 1.84
C SER A 117 -1.70 -10.78 2.26
N ALA A 118 -1.79 -11.47 3.40
CA ALA A 118 -3.04 -12.06 3.87
C ALA A 118 -4.10 -10.99 4.20
N LEU A 119 -3.70 -9.94 4.92
CA LEU A 119 -4.59 -8.82 5.25
C LEU A 119 -4.97 -8.03 3.99
N MET A 120 -4.05 -7.87 3.04
CA MET A 120 -4.32 -7.18 1.79
C MET A 120 -5.28 -7.98 0.90
N ASN A 121 -5.13 -9.31 0.82
CA ASN A 121 -6.05 -10.18 0.09
C ASN A 121 -7.47 -10.06 0.65
N ASP A 122 -7.64 -10.12 1.97
CA ASP A 122 -8.93 -9.95 2.64
C ASP A 122 -9.54 -8.55 2.40
N ALA A 123 -8.73 -7.50 2.51
CA ALA A 123 -9.19 -6.13 2.27
C ALA A 123 -9.62 -5.89 0.80
N VAL A 124 -8.85 -6.40 -0.17
CA VAL A 124 -9.16 -6.31 -1.59
C VAL A 124 -10.44 -7.09 -1.90
N TYR A 125 -10.58 -8.30 -1.37
CA TYR A 125 -11.80 -9.10 -1.51
C TYR A 125 -13.03 -8.33 -1.03
N LYS A 126 -13.00 -7.81 0.21
CA LYS A 126 -14.11 -7.05 0.80
C LYS A 126 -14.44 -5.79 0.02
N PHE A 127 -13.43 -5.09 -0.51
CA PHE A 127 -13.64 -3.90 -1.34
C PHE A 127 -14.39 -4.25 -2.62
N LYS A 128 -13.95 -5.29 -3.36
CA LYS A 128 -14.62 -5.72 -4.60
C LYS A 128 -16.05 -6.16 -4.35
N ARG A 129 -16.29 -6.88 -3.26
CA ARG A 129 -17.64 -7.26 -2.81
C ARG A 129 -18.56 -6.06 -2.58
N TYR A 130 -18.08 -5.05 -1.84
CA TYR A 130 -18.83 -3.82 -1.61
C TYR A 130 -19.14 -3.08 -2.92
N GLU A 131 -18.17 -3.05 -3.83
CA GLU A 131 -18.29 -2.39 -5.11
C GLU A 131 -19.25 -3.10 -6.06
N ASP A 132 -19.19 -4.43 -6.16
CA ASP A 132 -20.10 -5.25 -6.97
C ASP A 132 -21.55 -5.01 -6.55
N SER A 133 -21.85 -4.98 -5.25
CA SER A 133 -23.17 -4.63 -4.73
C SER A 133 -23.60 -3.20 -5.08
N SER A 134 -22.65 -2.27 -5.17
CA SER A 134 -22.93 -0.88 -5.53
C SER A 134 -23.20 -0.71 -7.03
N LEU A 135 -22.50 -1.46 -7.88
CA LEU A 135 -22.64 -1.42 -9.34
C LEU A 135 -23.85 -2.22 -9.82
N SER A 136 -24.16 -3.36 -9.21
CA SER A 136 -25.34 -4.17 -9.54
C SER A 136 -26.64 -3.41 -9.35
N TYR A 137 -26.71 -2.54 -8.33
CA TYR A 137 -27.85 -1.63 -8.13
C TYR A 137 -28.08 -0.69 -9.32
N THR A 138 -27.04 -0.38 -10.09
CA THR A 138 -27.15 0.45 -11.31
C THR A 138 -27.46 -0.36 -12.58
N GLY A 139 -27.65 -1.69 -12.45
CA GLY A 139 -27.94 -2.60 -13.56
C GLY A 139 -26.71 -2.96 -14.41
N ILE A 140 -25.50 -2.65 -13.95
CA ILE A 140 -24.24 -2.86 -14.66
C ILE A 140 -23.48 -3.99 -13.97
N ASN A 141 -23.53 -5.21 -14.52
CA ASN A 141 -22.67 -6.31 -14.09
C ASN A 141 -21.62 -6.60 -15.18
N LYS A 142 -20.55 -5.79 -15.20
CA LYS A 142 -19.50 -5.89 -16.24
C LYS A 142 -18.61 -7.12 -16.11
N HIS A 143 -18.54 -7.71 -14.92
CA HIS A 143 -17.55 -8.74 -14.56
C HIS A 143 -18.21 -10.05 -14.12
N GLU A 144 -19.44 -10.30 -14.61
CA GLU A 144 -20.20 -11.48 -14.25
C GLU A 144 -19.47 -12.75 -14.72
N GLY A 145 -19.22 -13.67 -13.78
CA GLY A 145 -18.57 -14.95 -14.06
C GLY A 145 -17.05 -14.86 -14.25
N GLU A 146 -16.44 -13.68 -14.14
CA GLU A 146 -14.98 -13.53 -14.14
C GLU A 146 -14.37 -13.95 -12.81
N ASP A 147 -13.14 -14.49 -12.87
CA ASP A 147 -12.33 -14.71 -11.67
C ASP A 147 -12.09 -13.38 -10.94
N VAL A 148 -11.79 -13.45 -9.66
CA VAL A 148 -11.60 -12.26 -8.82
C VAL A 148 -10.17 -12.20 -8.32
N GLY A 149 -9.40 -11.29 -8.89
CA GLY A 149 -8.05 -10.98 -8.43
C GLY A 149 -8.06 -10.28 -7.07
N LEU A 150 -7.28 -10.80 -6.13
CA LEU A 150 -7.04 -10.22 -4.82
C LEU A 150 -5.78 -9.34 -4.85
N TYR A 151 -5.05 -9.25 -3.75
CA TYR A 151 -3.79 -8.50 -3.72
C TYR A 151 -2.70 -9.21 -4.55
N ASP A 152 -2.41 -10.47 -4.22
CA ASP A 152 -1.37 -11.29 -4.88
C ASP A 152 -1.84 -12.70 -5.24
N THR A 153 -3.13 -12.97 -5.09
CA THR A 153 -3.79 -14.23 -5.44
C THR A 153 -5.02 -13.97 -6.30
N VAL A 154 -5.65 -15.02 -6.82
CA VAL A 154 -6.89 -14.97 -7.61
C VAL A 154 -7.84 -16.03 -7.07
N ILE A 155 -9.11 -15.67 -6.91
CA ILE A 155 -10.20 -16.59 -6.55
C ILE A 155 -11.01 -16.88 -7.80
N ARG A 156 -11.43 -18.13 -7.98
CA ARG A 156 -12.29 -18.51 -9.11
C ARG A 156 -13.71 -18.01 -8.95
N SER A 157 -14.39 -17.71 -10.05
CA SER A 157 -15.74 -17.14 -10.01
C SER A 157 -16.78 -18.00 -9.28
N ASP A 158 -16.68 -19.34 -9.39
CA ASP A 158 -17.52 -20.30 -8.68
C ASP A 158 -17.34 -20.25 -7.15
N GLU A 159 -16.09 -20.19 -6.70
CA GLU A 159 -15.75 -20.02 -5.27
C GLU A 159 -16.21 -18.65 -4.74
N TYR A 160 -16.10 -17.61 -5.56
CA TYR A 160 -16.53 -16.25 -5.23
C TYR A 160 -18.05 -16.13 -5.06
N ILE A 161 -18.82 -16.80 -5.92
CA ILE A 161 -20.29 -16.86 -5.84
C ILE A 161 -20.75 -17.72 -4.67
N ALA A 162 -20.15 -18.90 -4.44
CA ALA A 162 -20.52 -19.76 -3.32
C ALA A 162 -20.30 -19.08 -1.94
N ALA A 163 -19.33 -18.18 -1.85
CA ALA A 163 -19.15 -17.31 -0.69
C ALA A 163 -20.21 -16.21 -0.59
N TYR A 164 -20.85 -15.80 -1.70
CA TYR A 164 -21.97 -14.86 -1.72
C TYR A 164 -23.21 -15.45 -1.06
N GLU A 165 -23.63 -16.63 -1.53
CA GLU A 165 -24.91 -17.25 -1.13
C GLU A 165 -24.92 -17.63 0.36
N LYS A 166 -23.79 -18.12 0.88
CA LYS A 166 -23.66 -18.47 2.31
C LYS A 166 -23.79 -17.27 3.26
N VAL A 167 -23.49 -16.06 2.81
CA VAL A 167 -23.59 -14.85 3.64
C VAL A 167 -25.03 -14.33 3.66
N ASP A 168 -25.76 -14.45 2.55
CA ASP A 168 -27.16 -14.02 2.43
C ASP A 168 -28.12 -14.95 3.20
N GLU A 169 -27.85 -16.26 3.23
CA GLU A 169 -28.60 -17.23 4.04
C GLU A 169 -28.43 -17.08 5.56
N SER A 170 -27.47 -16.25 6.00
CA SER A 170 -27.15 -16.04 7.43
C SER A 170 -27.74 -14.76 8.03
N GLN A 171 -28.56 -14.03 7.27
CA GLN A 171 -29.35 -12.86 7.71
C GLN A 171 -30.84 -13.19 7.80
#